data_AF-A0A4V2S2X5-F1
#
_entry.id   AF-A0A4V2S2X5-F1
#
_cell.length_a   1.000
_cell.length_b   1.000
_cell.length_c   1.000
_cell.angle_alpha   90.00
_cell.angle_beta   90.00
_cell.angle_gamma   90.00
#
_symmetry.space_group_name_H-M   'P 1'
#
loop_
_entity.id
_entity.type
_entity.pdbx_description
1 polymer ?
#
loop_
_entity_poly.entity_id
_entity_poly.type
_entity_poly.pdbx_seq_one_letter_code
_entity_poly.pdbx_strand_id
1 'polypeptide(L)'
;MGSIDAAPGRRAAWAFLAALAALRMLFAWHLPFDTDEAQHLHVVWAWTQGLLPYRDVFDNHAPLFQLLSAPLFAAIGENADVIRLMRLAVVPWYGLAHDVVRERAIDERIPCAREREAQRDEARQHEETRDERPPASARGASPSVQARRSTAIGDVRAMRRVPAQPANATSAAAAATSRAS
;
A
#
# COMPACT_ATOMS: atom_id res chain seq x y z
N MET A 1 -12.88 -28.99 -24.99
CA MET A 1 -13.48 -27.91 -24.18
C MET A 1 -13.20 -28.22 -22.71
N GLY A 2 -12.08 -27.72 -22.18
CA GLY A 2 -11.68 -27.97 -20.79
C GLY A 2 -12.53 -27.13 -19.84
N SER A 3 -13.07 -27.76 -18.80
CA SER A 3 -13.85 -27.11 -17.76
C SER A 3 -12.99 -26.04 -17.09
N ILE A 4 -13.53 -24.82 -17.02
CA ILE A 4 -13.03 -23.78 -16.11
C ILE A 4 -13.44 -24.22 -14.71
N ASP A 5 -12.79 -25.26 -14.20
CA ASP A 5 -12.81 -25.59 -12.78
C ASP A 5 -11.98 -24.52 -12.11
N ALA A 6 -12.64 -23.39 -11.88
CA ALA A 6 -12.12 -22.34 -11.06
C ALA A 6 -11.82 -22.96 -9.71
N ALA A 7 -10.52 -23.12 -9.41
CA ALA A 7 -10.03 -23.59 -8.13
C ALA A 7 -10.92 -22.95 -7.04
N PRO A 8 -11.44 -23.71 -6.07
CA PRO A 8 -12.50 -23.24 -5.17
C PRO A 8 -12.21 -21.88 -4.53
N GLY A 9 -10.93 -21.55 -4.32
CA GLY A 9 -10.48 -20.22 -3.88
C GLY A 9 -10.79 -19.06 -4.83
N ARG A 10 -10.76 -19.23 -6.16
CA ARG A 10 -11.10 -18.17 -7.13
C ARG A 10 -12.59 -17.86 -7.13
N ARG A 11 -13.45 -18.89 -7.06
CA ARG A 11 -14.90 -18.70 -6.95
C ARG A 11 -15.26 -17.98 -5.66
N ALA A 12 -14.64 -18.39 -4.54
CA ALA A 12 -14.81 -17.74 -3.25
C ALA A 12 -14.34 -16.27 -3.26
N ALA A 13 -13.20 -15.97 -3.88
CA ALA A 13 -12.69 -14.60 -4.00
C ALA A 13 -13.64 -13.70 -4.81
N TRP A 14 -14.12 -14.17 -5.96
CA TRP A 14 -15.11 -13.43 -6.75
C TRP A 14 -16.43 -13.23 -6.01
N ALA A 15 -16.92 -14.25 -5.30
CA ALA A 15 -18.12 -14.14 -4.48
C ALA A 15 -17.95 -13.10 -3.36
N PHE A 16 -16.78 -13.08 -2.70
CA PHE A 16 -16.46 -12.10 -1.67
C PHE A 16 -16.40 -10.67 -2.24
N LEU A 17 -15.73 -10.46 -3.37
CA LEU A 17 -15.69 -9.16 -4.06
C LEU A 17 -17.09 -8.69 -4.48
N ALA A 18 -17.91 -9.60 -5.02
CA ALA A 18 -19.28 -9.30 -5.40
C ALA A 18 -20.14 -8.92 -4.17
N ALA A 19 -19.96 -9.61 -3.04
CA ALA A 19 -20.64 -9.27 -1.79
C ALA A 19 -20.24 -7.88 -1.26
N LEU A 20 -18.95 -7.54 -1.32
CA LEU A 20 -18.47 -6.20 -0.95
C LEU A 20 -19.04 -5.11 -1.87
N ALA A 21 -19.08 -5.35 -3.18
CA ALA A 21 -19.66 -4.43 -4.15
C ALA A 21 -21.17 -4.21 -3.89
N ALA A 22 -21.92 -5.28 -3.62
CA ALA A 22 -23.33 -5.20 -3.26
C ALA A 22 -23.57 -4.43 -1.95
N LEU A 23 -22.75 -4.69 -0.93
CA LEU A 23 -22.80 -3.94 0.33
C LEU A 23 -22.52 -2.45 0.11
N ARG A 24 -21.54 -2.13 -0.76
CA ARG A 24 -21.19 -0.74 -1.07
C ARG A 24 -22.30 -0.02 -1.84
N MET A 25 -22.99 -0.72 -2.73
CA MET A 25 -24.18 -0.24 -3.41
C MET A 25 -25.31 0.08 -2.42
N LEU A 26 -25.58 -0.84 -1.49
CA LEU A 26 -26.58 -0.65 -0.44
C LEU A 26 -26.27 0.59 0.40
N PHE A 27 -25.01 0.74 0.84
CA PHE A 27 -24.58 1.89 1.62
C PHE A 27 -24.68 3.21 0.85
N ALA A 28 -24.43 3.21 -0.46
CA ALA A 28 -24.57 4.41 -1.28
C ALA A 28 -26.01 4.94 -1.34
N TRP A 29 -27.01 4.09 -1.12
CA TRP A 29 -28.43 4.46 -1.17
C TRP A 29 -29.07 4.69 0.20
N HIS A 30 -28.57 4.04 1.25
CA HIS A 30 -29.21 4.06 2.57
C HIS A 30 -28.50 4.91 3.62
N LEU A 31 -27.22 5.23 3.43
CA LEU A 31 -26.50 6.11 4.36
C LEU A 31 -26.71 7.58 3.97
N PRO A 32 -26.83 8.48 4.97
CA PRO A 32 -26.87 9.91 4.70
C PRO A 32 -25.56 10.39 4.07
N PHE A 33 -25.64 11.49 3.32
CA PHE A 33 -24.47 12.16 2.76
C PHE A 33 -23.75 12.95 3.84
N ASP A 34 -22.43 12.86 3.84
CA ASP A 34 -21.56 13.68 4.69
C ASP A 34 -21.30 15.04 4.02
N THR A 35 -20.97 16.06 4.81
CA THR A 35 -20.64 17.40 4.32
C THR A 35 -19.44 17.39 3.39
N ASP A 36 -18.46 16.52 3.66
CA ASP A 36 -17.26 16.39 2.83
C ASP A 36 -17.59 15.89 1.41
N GLU A 37 -18.59 15.03 1.26
CA GLU A 37 -19.00 14.52 -0.05
C GLU A 37 -19.58 15.62 -0.93
N ALA A 38 -20.41 16.49 -0.35
CA ALA A 38 -20.96 17.64 -1.04
C ALA A 38 -19.84 18.66 -1.37
N GLN A 39 -18.90 18.89 -0.46
CA GLN A 39 -17.77 19.80 -0.69
C GLN A 39 -16.88 19.30 -1.83
N HIS A 40 -16.47 18.03 -1.81
CA HIS A 40 -15.69 17.44 -2.90
C HIS A 40 -16.42 17.53 -4.24
N LEU A 41 -17.71 17.21 -4.26
CA LEU A 41 -18.50 17.28 -5.48
C LEU A 41 -18.62 18.72 -6.01
N HIS A 42 -18.77 19.70 -5.13
CA HIS A 42 -18.82 21.11 -5.52
C HIS A 42 -17.51 21.56 -6.20
N VAL A 43 -16.35 21.16 -5.68
CA VAL A 43 -15.07 21.48 -6.32
C VAL A 43 -14.95 20.75 -7.68
N VAL A 44 -15.36 19.48 -7.76
CA VAL A 44 -15.40 18.74 -9.03
C VAL A 44 -16.29 19.45 -10.06
N TRP A 45 -17.48 19.86 -9.66
CA TRP A 45 -18.38 20.65 -10.49
C TRP A 45 -17.71 21.95 -10.96
N ALA A 46 -17.09 22.71 -10.06
CA ALA A 46 -16.42 23.96 -10.37
C ALA A 46 -15.35 23.79 -11.47
N TRP A 47 -14.58 22.70 -11.42
CA TRP A 47 -13.62 22.36 -12.48
C TRP A 47 -14.29 22.13 -13.84
N THR A 48 -15.46 21.48 -13.86
CA THR A 48 -16.23 21.29 -15.11
C THR A 48 -16.77 22.61 -15.68
N GLN A 49 -16.93 23.64 -14.84
CA GLN A 49 -17.29 24.99 -15.24
C GLN A 49 -16.07 25.85 -15.64
N GLY A 50 -14.85 25.30 -15.59
CA GLY A 50 -13.61 26.03 -15.88
C GLY A 50 -13.13 26.96 -14.78
N LEU A 51 -13.66 26.83 -13.56
CA LEU A 51 -13.21 27.58 -12.39
C LEU A 51 -11.91 26.98 -11.84
N LEU A 52 -10.96 27.83 -11.45
CA LEU A 52 -9.68 27.38 -10.93
C LEU A 52 -9.74 27.19 -9.40
N PRO A 53 -9.33 26.01 -8.88
CA PRO A 53 -9.19 25.82 -7.44
C PRO A 53 -8.13 26.77 -6.86
N TYR A 54 -8.34 27.17 -5.60
CA TYR A 54 -7.57 28.15 -4.83
C TYR A 54 -7.64 29.60 -5.33
N ARG A 55 -8.07 29.85 -6.57
CA ARG A 55 -8.31 31.20 -7.10
C ARG A 55 -9.78 31.58 -7.04
N ASP A 56 -10.63 30.74 -7.65
CA ASP A 56 -12.06 31.00 -7.83
C ASP A 56 -12.90 30.21 -6.82
N VAL A 57 -12.43 29.02 -6.42
CA VAL A 57 -13.07 28.14 -5.42
C VAL A 57 -12.04 27.67 -4.41
N PHE A 58 -12.34 27.83 -3.12
CA PHE A 58 -11.49 27.31 -2.05
C PHE A 58 -11.61 25.79 -1.94
N ASP A 59 -10.46 25.12 -1.85
CA ASP A 59 -10.36 23.72 -1.48
C ASP A 59 -9.15 23.56 -0.54
N ASN A 60 -9.25 22.69 0.46
CA ASN A 60 -8.14 22.34 1.35
C ASN A 60 -7.47 21.02 0.96
N HIS A 61 -8.02 20.30 -0.02
CA HIS A 61 -7.53 19.00 -0.47
C HIS A 61 -6.55 19.13 -1.63
N ALA A 62 -5.72 18.10 -1.82
CA ALA A 62 -4.86 18.01 -3.01
C ALA A 62 -5.71 17.72 -4.26
N PRO A 63 -5.38 18.30 -5.43
CA PRO A 63 -6.28 18.38 -6.58
C PRO A 63 -6.44 17.07 -7.38
N LEU A 64 -5.71 16.01 -7.04
CA LEU A 64 -5.67 14.78 -7.83
C LEU A 64 -7.05 14.12 -7.91
N PHE A 65 -7.78 14.09 -6.80
CA PHE A 65 -9.11 13.49 -6.75
C PHE A 65 -10.08 14.24 -7.68
N GLN A 66 -10.05 15.57 -7.63
CA GLN A 66 -10.92 16.45 -8.40
C GLN A 66 -10.60 16.37 -9.89
N LEU A 67 -9.31 16.37 -10.23
CA LEU A 67 -8.83 16.21 -11.60
C LEU A 67 -9.33 14.90 -12.25
N LEU A 68 -9.25 13.78 -11.52
CA LEU A 68 -9.71 12.49 -12.02
C LEU A 68 -11.25 12.39 -12.06
N SER A 69 -11.93 13.07 -11.14
CA SER A 69 -13.38 13.02 -11.00
C SER A 69 -14.11 13.96 -11.96
N ALA A 70 -13.51 15.08 -12.37
CA ALA A 70 -14.11 16.07 -13.27
C ALA A 70 -14.61 15.51 -14.61
N PRO A 71 -13.82 14.72 -15.38
CA PRO A 71 -14.32 14.17 -16.64
C PRO A 71 -15.47 13.18 -16.43
N LEU A 72 -15.43 12.42 -15.32
CA LEU A 72 -16.50 11.49 -14.98
C LEU A 72 -17.78 12.22 -14.59
N PHE A 73 -17.67 13.27 -13.76
CA PHE A 73 -18.80 14.12 -13.40
C PHE A 73 -19.41 14.78 -14.64
N ALA A 74 -18.59 15.31 -15.55
CA ALA A 74 -19.06 15.90 -16.80
C ALA A 74 -19.84 14.90 -17.67
N ALA A 75 -19.47 13.61 -17.65
CA ALA A 75 -20.19 12.57 -18.36
C ALA A 75 -21.51 12.16 -17.68
N ILE A 76 -21.58 12.19 -16.34
CA ILE A 76 -22.79 11.88 -15.57
C ILE A 76 -23.80 13.04 -15.62
N GLY A 77 -23.30 14.27 -15.57
CA GLY A 77 -24.09 15.50 -15.52
C GLY A 77 -24.65 15.84 -14.14
N GLU A 78 -25.29 17.01 -14.08
CA GLU A 78 -25.90 17.57 -12.86
C GLU A 78 -27.31 17.00 -12.66
N ASN A 79 -27.40 15.86 -11.99
CA ASN A 79 -28.68 15.21 -11.67
C ASN A 79 -28.79 14.91 -10.17
N ALA A 80 -30.00 14.59 -9.71
CA ALA A 80 -30.27 14.34 -8.28
C ALA A 80 -29.53 13.11 -7.71
N ASP A 81 -29.01 12.24 -8.59
CA ASP A 81 -28.31 11.02 -8.21
C ASP A 81 -26.79 11.14 -8.31
N VAL A 82 -26.26 12.29 -8.75
CA VAL A 82 -24.84 12.46 -9.05
C VAL A 82 -23.94 12.17 -7.85
N ILE A 83 -24.35 12.56 -6.63
CA ILE A 83 -23.60 12.26 -5.40
C ILE A 83 -23.49 10.74 -5.19
N ARG A 84 -24.59 10.00 -5.42
CA ARG A 84 -24.60 8.53 -5.27
C ARG A 84 -23.72 7.86 -6.31
N LEU A 85 -23.81 8.31 -7.56
CA LEU A 85 -22.99 7.78 -8.66
C LEU A 85 -21.51 8.06 -8.45
N MET A 86 -21.14 9.28 -8.02
CA MET A 86 -19.76 9.64 -7.72
C MET A 86 -19.21 8.91 -6.49
N ARG A 87 -20.05 8.59 -5.50
CA ARG A 87 -19.66 7.71 -4.39
C ARG A 87 -19.27 6.31 -4.88
N LEU A 88 -20.02 5.75 -5.83
CA LEU A 88 -19.72 4.45 -6.42
C LEU A 88 -18.49 4.49 -7.33
N ALA A 89 -18.23 5.64 -7.98
CA ALA A 89 -17.05 5.84 -8.81
C ALA A 89 -15.73 5.72 -8.04
N VAL A 90 -15.76 5.76 -6.70
CA VAL A 90 -14.55 5.56 -5.88
C VAL A 90 -14.15 4.07 -5.80
N VAL A 91 -15.10 3.15 -5.99
CA VAL A 91 -14.90 1.70 -5.79
C VAL A 91 -13.75 1.13 -6.63
N PRO A 92 -13.63 1.43 -7.94
CA PRO A 92 -12.51 0.92 -8.76
C PRO A 92 -11.13 1.37 -8.25
N TRP A 93 -11.01 2.55 -7.63
CA TRP A 93 -9.72 3.04 -7.11
C TRP A 93 -9.21 2.20 -5.95
N TYR A 94 -10.09 1.66 -5.11
CA TYR A 94 -9.68 0.73 -4.05
C TYR A 94 -9.11 -0.57 -4.63
N GLY A 95 -9.72 -1.11 -5.68
CA GLY A 95 -9.21 -2.29 -6.38
C GLY A 95 -7.82 -2.04 -6.95
N LEU A 96 -7.65 -0.94 -7.69
CA LEU A 96 -6.37 -0.55 -8.27
C LEU A 96 -5.28 -0.37 -7.21
N ALA A 97 -5.61 0.30 -6.09
CA ALA A 97 -4.67 0.51 -5.00
C ALA A 97 -4.20 -0.82 -4.37
N HIS A 98 -5.09 -1.80 -4.21
CA HIS A 98 -4.74 -3.10 -3.67
C HIS A 98 -3.85 -3.91 -4.61
N ASP A 99 -4.13 -3.90 -5.91
CA ASP A 99 -3.34 -4.64 -6.90
C ASP A 99 -1.91 -4.08 -7.01
N VAL A 100 -1.76 -2.75 -7.01
CA VAL A 100 -0.44 -2.08 -7.03
C VAL A 100 0.41 -2.42 -5.79
N VAL A 101 -0.20 -2.52 -4.61
CA VAL A 101 0.50 -2.91 -3.37
C VAL A 101 0.88 -4.39 -3.38
N ARG A 102 0.04 -5.25 -3.95
CA ARG A 102 0.25 -6.70 -3.99
C ARG A 102 1.44 -7.09 -4.86
N GLU A 103 1.62 -6.45 -6.01
CA GLU A 103 2.77 -6.73 -6.90
C GLU A 103 4.10 -6.47 -6.19
N ARG A 104 4.22 -5.35 -5.47
CA ARG A 104 5.44 -5.03 -4.71
C ARG A 104 5.72 -6.01 -3.57
N ALA A 105 4.67 -6.46 -2.87
CA ALA A 105 4.82 -7.37 -1.74
C ALA A 105 5.15 -8.82 -2.15
N ILE A 106 4.78 -9.25 -3.37
CA ILE A 106 5.18 -10.55 -3.91
C ILE A 106 6.64 -10.50 -4.35
N ASP A 107 7.06 -9.42 -5.01
CA ASP A 107 8.41 -9.29 -5.56
C ASP A 107 9.49 -9.25 -4.45
N GLU A 108 9.20 -8.64 -3.30
CA GLU A 108 10.12 -8.61 -2.15
C GLU A 108 10.24 -9.94 -1.38
N ARG A 109 9.30 -10.88 -1.52
CA ARG A 109 9.34 -12.18 -0.80
C ARG A 109 10.04 -13.31 -1.55
N ILE A 110 10.20 -13.19 -2.86
CA ILE A 110 10.85 -14.19 -3.73
C ILE A 110 12.39 -14.29 -3.56
N PRO A 111 13.16 -13.23 -3.21
CA PRO A 111 14.63 -13.31 -3.14
C PRO A 111 15.13 -14.32 -2.11
N CYS A 112 14.58 -14.32 -0.90
CA CYS A 112 15.04 -15.20 0.19
C CYS A 112 14.70 -16.68 -0.06
N ALA A 113 13.63 -16.97 -0.79
CA ALA A 113 13.27 -18.34 -1.16
C ALA A 113 14.25 -18.90 -2.20
N ARG A 114 14.57 -18.11 -3.23
CA ARG A 114 15.57 -18.49 -4.25
C ARG A 114 16.96 -18.64 -3.68
N GLU A 115 17.38 -17.77 -2.77
CA GLU A 115 18.68 -17.87 -2.09
C GLU A 115 18.80 -19.15 -1.23
N ARG A 116 17.72 -19.55 -0.55
CA ARG A 116 17.70 -20.80 0.24
C ARG A 116 17.74 -22.06 -0.62
N GLU A 117 17.12 -22.04 -1.80
CA GLU A 117 17.22 -23.13 -2.78
C GLU A 117 18.63 -23.21 -3.35
N ALA A 118 19.22 -22.09 -3.76
CA ALA A 118 20.61 -22.03 -4.23
C ALA A 118 21.60 -22.57 -3.18
N GLN A 119 21.46 -22.18 -1.91
CA GLN A 119 22.30 -22.70 -0.82
C GLN A 119 22.11 -24.20 -0.56
N ARG A 120 20.88 -24.73 -0.75
CA ARG A 120 20.61 -26.17 -0.61
C ARG A 120 21.24 -26.96 -1.76
N ASP A 121 21.23 -26.41 -2.96
CA ASP A 121 21.83 -27.06 -4.13
C ASP A 121 23.36 -27.04 -4.05
N GLU A 122 23.96 -25.93 -3.61
CA GLU A 122 25.40 -25.85 -3.28
C GLU A 122 25.80 -26.88 -2.21
N ALA A 123 24.98 -27.03 -1.15
CA ALA A 123 25.23 -28.01 -0.10
C ALA A 123 25.17 -29.46 -0.63
N ARG A 124 24.24 -29.78 -1.54
CA ARG A 124 24.18 -31.11 -2.18
C ARG A 124 25.42 -31.37 -3.04
N GLN A 125 25.87 -30.40 -3.84
CA GLN A 125 27.07 -30.55 -4.66
C GLN A 125 28.34 -30.76 -3.81
N HIS A 126 28.44 -30.09 -2.66
CA HIS A 126 29.52 -30.30 -1.71
C HIS A 126 29.50 -31.68 -1.05
N GLU A 127 28.33 -32.28 -0.87
CA GLU A 127 28.20 -33.63 -0.32
C GLU A 127 28.53 -34.70 -1.38
N GLU A 128 28.10 -34.51 -2.63
CA GLU A 128 28.38 -35.42 -3.75
C GLU A 128 29.88 -35.46 -4.08
N THR A 129 30.56 -34.31 -4.10
CA THR A 129 32.02 -34.23 -4.29
C THR A 129 32.84 -34.79 -3.12
N ARG A 130 32.24 -34.95 -1.93
CA ARG A 130 32.90 -35.57 -0.77
C ARG A 130 32.95 -37.09 -0.89
N ASP A 131 31.98 -37.70 -1.58
CA ASP A 131 31.88 -39.15 -1.75
C ASP A 131 32.80 -39.67 -2.88
N GLU A 132 33.24 -38.80 -3.80
CA GLU A 132 34.26 -39.11 -4.82
C GLU A 132 35.70 -39.10 -4.27
N ARG A 133 35.90 -39.19 -2.95
CA ARG A 133 37.25 -39.18 -2.37
C ARG A 133 38.00 -40.47 -2.78
N PRO A 134 39.15 -40.37 -3.48
CA PRO A 134 39.90 -41.56 -3.87
C PRO A 134 40.38 -42.35 -2.65
N PRO A 135 40.50 -43.69 -2.75
CA PRO A 135 40.85 -44.55 -1.64
C PRO A 135 42.17 -44.15 -0.99
N ALA A 136 42.21 -44.32 0.34
CA ALA A 136 43.26 -43.83 1.23
C ALA A 136 44.64 -44.46 0.93
N SER A 137 45.42 -43.83 0.05
CA SER A 137 46.87 -44.03 -0.06
C SER A 137 47.63 -42.71 -0.05
N ALA A 138 47.33 -41.82 0.90
CA ALA A 138 48.18 -40.68 1.24
C ALA A 138 47.84 -40.17 2.65
N ARG A 139 48.14 -40.97 3.68
CA ARG A 139 48.19 -40.48 5.07
C ARG A 139 49.64 -40.18 5.42
N GLY A 140 50.00 -38.91 5.35
CA GLY A 140 51.25 -38.38 5.86
C GLY A 140 51.07 -36.93 6.28
N ALA A 141 51.49 -36.64 7.51
CA ALA A 141 51.66 -35.34 8.15
C ALA A 141 50.50 -34.79 9.04
N SER A 142 50.89 -34.60 10.29
CA SER A 142 50.17 -34.23 11.51
C SER A 142 49.54 -32.83 11.54
N PRO A 143 48.60 -32.58 12.47
CA PRO A 143 47.97 -31.29 12.66
C PRO A 143 48.78 -30.40 13.60
N SER A 144 48.92 -29.12 13.25
CA SER A 144 49.40 -28.11 14.18
C SER A 144 48.58 -26.82 14.04
N VAL A 145 48.31 -26.23 15.21
CA VAL A 145 48.02 -24.80 15.42
C VAL A 145 46.61 -24.28 15.13
N GLN A 146 45.77 -24.50 16.14
CA GLN A 146 44.97 -23.47 16.84
C GLN A 146 45.31 -22.01 16.50
N ALA A 147 44.35 -21.22 15.96
CA ALA A 147 43.98 -19.87 16.43
C ALA A 147 43.27 -19.04 15.35
N ARG A 148 42.03 -18.63 15.63
CA ARG A 148 41.59 -17.22 15.78
C ARG A 148 40.08 -17.13 15.53
N ARG A 149 39.32 -17.10 16.63
CA ARG A 149 38.04 -16.40 16.75
C ARG A 149 38.33 -14.89 16.87
N SER A 150 37.32 -14.05 16.57
CA SER A 150 37.31 -12.57 16.56
C SER A 150 37.55 -12.06 15.14
N THR A 151 36.62 -11.41 14.44
CA THR A 151 35.78 -10.20 14.69
C THR A 151 34.78 -10.16 13.51
N ALA A 152 33.58 -9.57 13.50
CA ALA A 152 33.01 -8.42 14.18
C ALA A 152 31.46 -8.55 14.12
N ILE A 153 30.80 -8.38 15.26
CA ILE A 153 29.37 -8.09 15.33
C ILE A 153 29.25 -6.57 15.17
N GLY A 154 28.69 -6.14 14.04
CA GLY A 154 28.39 -4.73 13.77
C GLY A 154 27.31 -4.22 14.70
N ASP A 155 27.69 -3.29 15.56
CA ASP A 155 26.83 -2.57 16.49
C ASP A 155 26.01 -1.52 15.73
N VAL A 156 24.82 -1.89 15.27
CA VAL A 156 23.85 -0.95 14.68
C VAL A 156 22.95 -0.42 15.79
N ARG A 157 23.52 0.40 16.67
CA ARG A 157 22.76 1.17 17.67
C ARG A 157 23.20 2.62 17.74
N ALA A 158 23.13 3.30 16.59
CA ALA A 158 23.21 4.75 16.53
C ALA A 158 22.18 5.27 15.51
N MET A 159 20.89 5.18 15.85
CA MET A 159 19.83 5.91 15.15
C MET A 159 19.14 6.89 16.09
N ARG A 160 19.39 8.17 15.79
CA ARG A 160 18.48 9.32 15.86
C ARG A 160 17.77 9.59 17.18
N ARG A 161 18.38 10.45 18.01
CA ARG A 161 17.60 11.40 18.81
C ARG A 161 17.12 12.51 17.88
N VAL A 162 15.82 12.55 17.62
CA VAL A 162 15.13 13.70 17.02
C VAL A 162 14.98 14.75 18.13
N PRO A 163 15.44 16.00 17.94
CA PRO A 163 15.11 17.06 18.88
C PRO A 163 13.63 17.39 18.79
N ALA A 164 12.97 17.48 19.95
CA ALA A 164 11.59 17.89 20.07
C ALA A 164 11.39 19.30 19.48
N GLN A 165 10.36 19.44 18.65
CA GLN A 165 9.92 20.70 18.06
C GLN A 165 9.25 21.55 19.16
N PRO A 166 9.59 22.85 19.34
CA PRO A 166 8.94 23.68 20.33
C PRO A 166 7.49 23.95 19.93
N ALA A 167 6.58 23.80 20.90
CA ALA A 167 5.17 24.09 20.75
C ALA A 167 4.96 25.58 20.40
N ASN A 168 4.30 25.84 19.27
CA ASN A 168 3.94 27.19 18.86
C ASN A 168 2.96 27.82 19.86
N ALA A 169 3.37 28.97 20.39
CA ALA A 169 2.63 29.80 21.34
C ALA A 169 1.48 30.58 20.69
N THR A 170 0.56 29.90 20.01
CA THR A 170 -0.63 30.53 19.38
C THR A 170 -1.97 30.08 19.96
N SER A 171 -1.97 29.40 21.11
CA SER A 171 -3.20 29.04 21.83
C SER A 171 -3.67 30.08 22.87
N ALA A 172 -2.91 31.15 23.12
CA ALA A 172 -3.22 32.09 24.20
C ALA A 172 -4.10 33.29 23.78
N ALA A 173 -4.35 33.51 22.48
CA ALA A 173 -5.06 34.70 22.00
C ALA A 173 -6.59 34.51 21.84
N ALA A 174 -7.11 33.28 21.84
CA ALA A 174 -8.54 33.03 21.58
C ALA A 174 -9.44 33.09 22.84
N ALA A 175 -8.87 33.18 24.04
CA ALA A 175 -9.65 33.16 25.30
C ALA A 175 -10.03 34.56 25.83
N ALA A 176 -9.58 35.66 25.18
CA ALA A 176 -9.80 37.02 25.69
C ALA A 176 -11.05 37.72 25.12
N THR A 177 -11.70 37.19 24.09
CA THR A 177 -12.77 37.89 23.36
C THR A 177 -14.20 37.43 23.71
N SER A 178 -14.38 36.65 24.78
CA SER A 178 -15.68 36.10 25.20
C SER A 178 -16.26 36.76 26.48
N ARG A 179 -15.78 37.94 26.89
CA ARG A 179 -16.22 38.61 28.13
C ARG A 179 -16.78 40.03 27.97
N ALA A 180 -17.14 40.42 26.75
CA ALA A 180 -17.78 41.72 26.50
C ALA A 180 -18.91 41.57 25.49
N SER A 181 -20.05 41.03 25.93
CA SER A 181 -21.38 41.20 25.34
C SER A 181 -22.43 40.81 26.37
#